data_AF-A0A7V3KCS7-F1
#
_entry.id   AF-A0A7V3KCS7-F1
#
_cell.length_a   1.000
_cell.length_b   1.000
_cell.length_c   1.000
_cell.angle_alpha   90.00
_cell.angle_beta   90.00
_cell.angle_gamma   90.00
#
_symmetry.space_group_name_H-M   'P 1'
#
loop_
_entity.id
_entity.type
_entity.pdbx_description
1 polymer ?
#
loop_
_entity_poly.entity_id
_entity_poly.type
_entity_poly.pdbx_seq_one_letter_code
_entity_poly.pdbx_strand_id
1 'polypeptide(L)'
;MSEESRLGEATRETLRQFVLAMIHREADFSPKPDIDRVLDDFEKLMSRTTSLIRTGVLVLIKSLEMSTLAQGYRHTFTKLSPQEQKEYLIKMENSSTYPFRAMIMGLKTIILLIYFSTPEGQNAVGFDGKCYKEI
;
A
#
# COMPACT_ATOMS: atom_id res chain seq x y z
N MET A 1 9.58 18.41 10.95
CA MET A 1 8.52 17.37 11.00
C MET A 1 8.35 16.99 12.46
N SER A 2 7.18 17.15 13.06
CA SER A 2 6.97 16.67 14.44
C SER A 2 6.98 15.14 14.45
N GLU A 3 7.54 14.55 15.51
CA GLU A 3 7.60 13.09 15.68
C GLU A 3 6.21 12.42 15.63
N GLU A 4 5.14 13.16 15.95
CA GLU A 4 3.75 12.72 15.83
C GLU A 4 3.29 12.39 14.41
N SER A 5 4.05 12.76 13.37
CA SER A 5 3.66 12.55 11.97
C SER A 5 4.18 11.24 11.35
N ARG A 6 5.17 10.57 11.95
CA ARG A 6 5.76 9.36 11.36
C ARG A 6 4.86 8.16 11.58
N LEU A 7 4.84 7.22 10.63
CA LEU A 7 4.21 5.93 10.87
C LEU A 7 5.03 5.16 11.90
N GLY A 8 4.35 4.46 12.80
CA GLY A 8 5.02 3.48 13.65
C GLY A 8 5.66 2.38 12.80
N GLU A 9 6.78 1.83 13.25
CA GLU A 9 7.58 0.84 12.52
C GLU A 9 6.75 -0.36 12.05
N ALA A 10 5.89 -0.92 12.91
CA ALA A 10 5.01 -2.03 12.56
C ALA A 10 4.01 -1.70 11.44
N THR A 11 3.46 -0.47 11.45
CA THR A 11 2.54 0.00 10.41
C THR A 11 3.29 0.16 9.09
N ARG A 12 4.50 0.73 9.15
CA ARG A 12 5.36 0.91 7.97
C ARG A 12 5.76 -0.43 7.36
N GLU A 13 6.07 -1.44 8.19
CA GLU A 13 6.40 -2.77 7.71
C GLU A 13 5.19 -3.51 7.12
N THR A 14 4.01 -3.37 7.72
CA THR A 14 2.76 -3.89 7.13
C THR A 14 2.54 -3.30 5.74
N LEU A 15 2.73 -1.98 5.62
CA LEU A 15 2.59 -1.29 4.34
C LEU A 15 3.65 -1.77 3.34
N ARG A 16 4.91 -1.93 3.76
CA ARG A 16 5.99 -2.47 2.93
C ARG A 16 5.61 -3.84 2.34
N GLN A 17 5.20 -4.78 3.19
CA GLN A 17 4.80 -6.12 2.74
C GLN A 17 3.57 -6.08 1.83
N PHE A 18 2.64 -5.14 2.08
CA PHE A 18 1.49 -4.93 1.21
C PHE A 18 1.92 -4.45 -0.19
N VAL A 19 2.78 -3.42 -0.30
CA VAL A 19 3.29 -2.93 -1.60
C VAL A 19 4.04 -4.05 -2.33
N LEU A 20 4.87 -4.81 -1.61
CA LEU A 20 5.62 -5.94 -2.15
C LEU A 20 4.72 -7.00 -2.76
N ALA A 21 3.73 -7.46 -1.99
CA ALA A 21 2.83 -8.54 -2.40
C ALA A 21 1.83 -8.10 -3.48
N MET A 22 1.40 -6.85 -3.46
CA MET A 22 0.32 -6.36 -4.33
C MET A 22 0.79 -5.93 -5.71
N ILE A 23 2.00 -5.34 -5.82
CA ILE A 23 2.50 -4.84 -7.12
C ILE A 23 4.00 -5.05 -7.33
N HIS A 24 4.84 -4.76 -6.33
CA HIS A 24 6.27 -4.58 -6.62
C HIS A 24 6.98 -5.87 -7.04
N ARG A 25 6.61 -7.04 -6.48
CA ARG A 25 7.17 -8.33 -6.91
C ARG A 25 6.74 -8.72 -8.33
N GLU A 26 5.50 -8.39 -8.71
CA GLU A 26 4.87 -8.81 -9.97
C GLU A 26 5.06 -7.82 -11.13
N ALA A 27 5.42 -6.57 -10.83
CA ALA A 27 5.67 -5.55 -11.85
C ALA A 27 6.77 -6.01 -12.82
N ASP A 28 6.49 -5.98 -14.12
CA ASP A 28 7.40 -6.42 -15.19
C ASP A 28 8.11 -5.26 -15.88
N PHE A 29 8.44 -4.21 -15.11
CA PHE A 29 9.13 -3.05 -15.63
C PHE A 29 10.38 -2.74 -14.82
N SER A 30 11.36 -2.14 -15.50
CA SER A 30 12.66 -1.78 -14.94
C SER A 30 13.07 -0.38 -15.41
N PRO A 31 13.57 0.48 -14.52
CA PRO A 31 13.71 0.26 -13.07
C PRO A 31 12.36 0.22 -12.34
N LYS A 32 12.28 -0.51 -11.21
CA LYS A 32 11.12 -0.47 -10.31
C LYS A 32 11.25 0.72 -9.35
N PRO A 33 10.13 1.34 -8.93
CA PRO A 33 10.13 2.36 -7.89
C PRO A 33 10.76 1.84 -6.60
N ASP A 34 11.64 2.63 -5.99
CA ASP A 34 12.18 2.34 -4.67
C ASP A 34 11.06 2.30 -3.63
N ILE A 35 10.97 1.20 -2.89
CA ILE A 35 9.91 0.97 -1.91
C ILE A 35 10.04 1.96 -0.75
N ASP A 36 11.25 2.29 -0.31
CA ASP A 36 11.41 3.23 0.81
C ASP A 36 10.90 4.62 0.45
N ARG A 37 11.16 5.05 -0.79
CA ARG A 37 10.57 6.27 -1.36
C ARG A 37 9.06 6.21 -1.43
N VAL A 38 8.47 5.10 -1.90
CA VAL A 38 7.00 4.93 -1.93
C VAL A 38 6.39 5.05 -0.54
N LEU A 39 7.03 4.47 0.48
CA LEU A 39 6.58 4.57 1.87
C LEU A 39 6.72 6.00 2.40
N ASP A 40 7.80 6.71 2.07
CA ASP A 40 7.99 8.11 2.46
C ASP A 40 6.98 9.05 1.80
N ASP A 41 6.67 8.83 0.53
CA ASP A 41 5.63 9.58 -0.18
C ASP A 41 4.23 9.30 0.39
N PHE A 42 3.98 8.07 0.87
CA PHE A 42 2.78 7.74 1.62
C PHE A 42 2.70 8.50 2.95
N GLU A 43 3.78 8.52 3.74
CA GLU A 43 3.83 9.29 4.99
C GLU A 43 3.59 10.79 4.74
N LYS A 44 4.23 11.32 3.69
CA LYS A 44 4.06 12.71 3.26
C LYS A 44 2.62 12.99 2.86
N LEU A 45 1.97 12.10 2.11
CA LEU A 45 0.55 12.23 1.78
C LEU A 45 -0.30 12.25 3.05
N MET A 46 -0.10 11.29 3.96
CA MET A 46 -0.86 11.18 5.21
C MET A 46 -0.70 12.41 6.11
N SER A 47 0.49 13.01 6.17
CA SER A 47 0.73 14.24 6.95
C SER A 47 -0.04 15.47 6.45
N ARG A 48 -0.52 15.44 5.19
CA ARG A 48 -1.33 16.51 4.58
C ARG A 48 -2.82 16.26 4.64
N THR A 49 -3.24 15.08 5.12
CA THR A 49 -4.65 14.74 5.28
C THR A 49 -5.19 15.15 6.65
N THR A 50 -6.51 15.21 6.79
CA THR A 50 -7.14 15.45 8.09
C THR A 50 -6.84 14.31 9.07
N SER A 51 -6.86 14.59 10.37
CA SER A 51 -6.64 13.59 11.43
C SER A 51 -7.61 12.41 11.32
N LEU A 52 -8.86 12.66 10.89
CA LEU A 52 -9.86 11.63 10.65
C LEU A 52 -9.44 10.67 9.53
N ILE A 53 -9.01 11.20 8.38
CA ILE A 53 -8.56 10.38 7.24
C ILE A 53 -7.32 9.59 7.64
N ARG A 54 -6.33 10.25 8.25
CA ARG A 54 -5.11 9.59 8.73
C ARG A 54 -5.43 8.44 9.69
N THR A 55 -6.32 8.67 10.65
CA THR A 55 -6.76 7.63 11.61
C THR A 55 -7.47 6.49 10.90
N GLY A 56 -8.37 6.79 9.95
CA GLY A 56 -9.06 5.77 9.16
C GLY A 56 -8.09 4.88 8.38
N VAL A 57 -7.10 5.46 7.72
CA VAL A 57 -6.06 4.70 7.00
C VAL A 57 -5.21 3.85 7.94
N LEU A 58 -4.80 4.38 9.10
CA LEU A 58 -4.09 3.60 10.12
C LEU A 58 -4.90 2.41 10.62
N VAL A 59 -6.21 2.59 10.82
CA VAL A 59 -7.12 1.50 11.18
C VAL A 59 -7.17 0.46 10.06
N LEU A 60 -7.29 0.86 8.79
CA LEU A 60 -7.27 -0.08 7.67
C LEU A 60 -5.97 -0.91 7.61
N ILE A 61 -4.81 -0.29 7.82
CA ILE A 61 -3.52 -1.02 7.84
C ILE A 61 -3.47 -2.01 9.00
N LYS A 62 -3.89 -1.60 10.21
CA LYS A 62 -3.96 -2.52 11.36
C LYS A 62 -4.98 -3.64 11.15
N SER A 63 -6.12 -3.35 10.54
CA SER A 63 -7.11 -4.34 10.18
C SER A 63 -6.56 -5.34 9.18
N LEU A 64 -5.80 -4.90 8.16
CA LEU A 64 -5.10 -5.79 7.24
C LEU A 64 -4.12 -6.71 7.99
N GLU A 65 -3.30 -6.15 8.89
CA GLU A 65 -2.31 -6.91 9.64
C GLU A 65 -2.93 -8.04 10.47
N MET A 66 -4.08 -7.77 11.10
CA MET A 66 -4.74 -8.71 12.01
C MET A 66 -5.76 -9.63 11.34
N SER A 67 -6.30 -9.27 10.17
CA SER A 67 -7.42 -9.99 9.54
C SER A 67 -7.03 -11.36 9.00
N THR A 68 -5.75 -11.64 8.80
CA THR A 68 -5.26 -12.99 8.44
C THR A 68 -5.61 -14.01 9.53
N LEU A 69 -5.55 -13.62 10.81
CA LEU A 69 -5.89 -14.50 11.94
C LEU A 69 -7.38 -14.85 11.92
N ALA A 70 -8.25 -13.88 11.63
CA ALA A 70 -9.68 -14.11 11.47
C ALA A 70 -10.03 -15.00 10.26
N GLN A 71 -9.11 -15.10 9.29
CA GLN A 71 -9.23 -15.90 8.08
C GLN A 71 -8.59 -17.30 8.21
N GLY A 72 -8.13 -17.67 9.41
CA GLY A 72 -7.59 -19.00 9.73
C GLY A 72 -6.08 -19.15 9.55
N TYR A 73 -5.35 -18.08 9.24
CA TYR A 73 -3.88 -18.12 9.20
C TYR A 73 -3.31 -18.11 10.61
N ARG A 74 -2.15 -18.76 10.80
CA ARG A 74 -1.45 -18.82 12.10
C ARG A 74 -0.72 -17.52 12.46
N HIS A 75 -0.45 -16.68 11.48
CA HIS A 75 0.37 -15.48 11.63
C HIS A 75 -0.33 -14.25 11.05
N THR A 76 0.09 -13.07 11.54
CA THR A 76 -0.33 -11.78 10.99
C THR A 76 0.22 -11.59 9.58
N PHE A 77 -0.33 -10.65 8.81
CA PHE A 77 0.00 -10.45 7.40
C PHE A 77 1.50 -10.27 7.14
N THR A 78 2.19 -9.43 7.91
CA THR A 78 3.64 -9.23 7.77
C THR A 78 4.47 -10.50 7.91
N LYS A 79 3.98 -11.46 8.69
CA LYS A 79 4.68 -12.71 9.01
C LYS A 79 4.33 -13.88 8.08
N LEU A 80 3.40 -13.68 7.15
CA LEU A 80 3.10 -14.66 6.11
C LEU A 80 4.24 -14.72 5.09
N SER A 81 4.43 -15.89 4.46
CA SER A 81 5.35 -16.01 3.33
C SER A 81 4.90 -15.13 2.14
N PRO A 82 5.82 -14.73 1.24
CA PRO A 82 5.46 -13.92 0.07
C PRO A 82 4.29 -14.46 -0.75
N GLN A 83 4.21 -15.79 -0.90
CA GLN A 83 3.15 -16.46 -1.63
C GLN A 83 1.82 -16.42 -0.85
N GLU A 84 1.83 -16.71 0.45
CA GLU A 84 0.64 -16.62 1.30
C GLU A 84 0.11 -15.19 1.40
N GLN A 85 0.98 -14.17 1.42
CA GLN A 85 0.57 -12.76 1.36
C GLN A 85 -0.23 -12.49 0.08
N LYS A 86 0.26 -12.93 -1.08
CA LYS A 86 -0.41 -12.75 -2.37
C LYS A 86 -1.76 -13.47 -2.40
N GLU A 87 -1.79 -14.75 -2.02
CA GLU A 87 -3.01 -15.55 -1.96
C GLU A 87 -4.05 -14.95 -1.01
N TYR A 88 -3.61 -14.46 0.14
CA TYR A 88 -4.46 -13.77 1.11
C TYR A 88 -5.09 -12.52 0.50
N LEU A 89 -4.30 -11.65 -0.15
CA LEU A 89 -4.83 -10.44 -0.79
C LEU A 89 -5.83 -10.79 -1.89
N ILE A 90 -5.54 -11.79 -2.73
CA ILE A 90 -6.46 -12.27 -3.79
C ILE A 90 -7.77 -12.79 -3.18
N LYS A 91 -7.69 -13.58 -2.11
CA LYS A 91 -8.87 -14.09 -1.38
C LYS A 91 -9.73 -12.94 -0.84
N MET A 92 -9.10 -11.91 -0.30
CA MET A 92 -9.78 -10.75 0.27
C MET A 92 -10.44 -9.88 -0.81
N GLU A 93 -9.76 -9.66 -1.94
CA GLU A 93 -10.33 -8.95 -3.11
C GLU A 93 -11.55 -9.67 -3.69
N ASN A 94 -11.53 -11.01 -3.70
CA ASN A 94 -12.62 -11.84 -4.22
C ASN A 94 -13.64 -12.29 -3.15
N SER A 95 -13.53 -11.79 -1.92
CA SER A 95 -14.42 -12.19 -0.83
C SER A 95 -15.86 -11.73 -1.09
N SER A 96 -16.86 -12.51 -0.68
CA SER A 96 -18.26 -12.08 -0.65
C SER A 96 -18.52 -10.99 0.39
N THR A 97 -17.64 -10.87 1.40
CA THR A 97 -17.73 -9.90 2.49
C THR A 97 -17.24 -8.53 2.04
N TYR A 98 -18.16 -7.57 1.88
CA TYR A 98 -17.84 -6.22 1.41
C TYR A 98 -16.74 -5.50 2.21
N PRO A 99 -16.72 -5.52 3.56
CA PRO A 99 -15.64 -4.90 4.34
C PRO A 99 -14.23 -5.36 3.96
N PHE A 100 -14.05 -6.65 3.64
CA PHE A 100 -12.75 -7.18 3.23
C PHE A 100 -12.32 -6.64 1.87
N ARG A 101 -13.24 -6.62 0.90
CA ARG A 101 -12.98 -6.02 -0.41
C ARG A 101 -12.68 -4.52 -0.29
N ALA A 102 -13.49 -3.79 0.49
CA ALA A 102 -13.35 -2.35 0.69
C ALA A 102 -12.00 -1.98 1.32
N MET A 103 -11.52 -2.78 2.28
CA MET A 103 -10.20 -2.60 2.90
C MET A 103 -9.07 -2.73 1.89
N ILE A 104 -9.06 -3.80 1.08
CA ILE A 104 -8.02 -3.99 0.06
C ILE A 104 -8.11 -2.90 -1.00
N MET A 105 -9.32 -2.62 -1.50
CA MET A 105 -9.54 -1.57 -2.50
C MET A 105 -9.06 -0.20 -2.03
N GLY A 106 -9.33 0.18 -0.78
CA GLY A 106 -8.90 1.46 -0.21
C GLY A 106 -7.38 1.58 -0.14
N LEU A 107 -6.70 0.57 0.42
CA LEU A 107 -5.23 0.58 0.52
C LEU A 107 -4.56 0.50 -0.86
N LYS A 108 -5.08 -0.36 -1.74
CA LYS A 108 -4.60 -0.51 -3.12
C LYS A 108 -4.71 0.78 -3.89
N THR A 109 -5.83 1.50 -3.78
CA THR A 109 -6.03 2.78 -4.48
C THR A 109 -4.96 3.79 -4.09
N ILE A 110 -4.74 3.99 -2.78
CA ILE A 110 -3.74 4.96 -2.29
C ILE A 110 -2.33 4.56 -2.74
N ILE A 111 -1.96 3.28 -2.60
CA ILE A 111 -0.63 2.81 -2.97
C ILE A 111 -0.40 2.91 -4.47
N LEU A 112 -1.35 2.50 -5.31
CA LEU A 112 -1.17 2.57 -6.77
C LEU A 112 -1.01 4.01 -7.25
N LEU A 113 -1.78 4.96 -6.68
CA LEU A 113 -1.61 6.39 -6.97
C LEU A 113 -0.19 6.86 -6.65
N ILE A 114 0.37 6.47 -5.49
CA ILE A 114 1.73 6.86 -5.11
C ILE A 114 2.77 6.15 -5.97
N TYR A 115 2.65 4.83 -6.13
CA TYR A 115 3.61 3.99 -6.83
C TYR A 115 3.78 4.42 -8.29
N PHE A 116 2.68 4.71 -9.00
CA PHE A 116 2.70 5.21 -10.37
C PHE A 116 2.92 6.72 -10.49
N SER A 117 3.00 7.46 -9.38
CA SER A 117 3.45 8.87 -9.38
C SER A 117 4.97 9.01 -9.32
N THR A 118 5.71 7.92 -9.09
CA THR A 118 7.17 7.92 -9.17
C THR A 118 7.63 8.03 -10.64
N PRO A 119 8.80 8.61 -10.93
CA PRO A 119 9.33 8.67 -12.30
C PRO A 119 9.39 7.30 -12.98
N GLU A 120 9.80 6.28 -12.23
CA GLU A 120 9.88 4.89 -12.69
C GLU A 120 8.50 4.35 -13.05
N GLY A 121 7.50 4.57 -12.18
CA GLY A 121 6.12 4.19 -12.43
C GLY A 121 5.47 4.96 -13.58
N GLN A 122 5.71 6.27 -13.69
CA GLN A 122 5.22 7.13 -14.78
C GLN A 122 5.76 6.66 -16.13
N ASN A 123 7.06 6.41 -16.22
CA ASN A 123 7.69 5.91 -17.43
C ASN A 123 7.12 4.54 -17.82
N ALA A 124 6.87 3.66 -16.84
CA ALA A 124 6.31 2.33 -17.09
C ALA A 124 4.89 2.36 -17.69
N VAL A 125 4.09 3.38 -17.39
CA VAL A 125 2.75 3.57 -17.98
C VAL A 125 2.76 4.47 -19.22
N GLY A 126 3.94 4.80 -19.76
CA GLY A 126 4.10 5.63 -20.95
C GLY A 126 3.81 7.11 -20.74
N PHE A 127 3.83 7.59 -19.49
CA PHE A 127 3.62 8.99 -19.19
C PHE A 127 4.90 9.79 -19.47
N ASP A 128 4.85 10.67 -20.48
CA ASP A 128 6.01 11.45 -20.94
C ASP A 128 6.11 12.86 -20.33
N GLY A 129 5.17 13.20 -19.43
CA GLY A 129 5.16 14.46 -18.68
C GLY A 129 4.95 15.72 -19.51
N LYS A 130 4.67 15.62 -20.82
CA LYS A 130 4.53 16.79 -21.70
C LYS A 130 3.38 17.70 -21.25
N CYS A 131 2.26 17.13 -20.81
CA CYS A 131 1.10 17.88 -20.33
C CYS A 131 1.32 18.61 -19.00
N TYR A 132 2.38 18.30 -18.23
CA TYR A 132 2.72 19.03 -17.00
C TYR A 132 3.64 20.24 -17.25
N LYS A 133 4.28 20.30 -18.42
CA LYS A 133 5.22 21.38 -18.77
C LYS A 133 4.56 22.60 -19.40
N GLU A 134 3.24 22.57 -19.61
CA GLU A 134 2.48 23.66 -20.24
C GLU A 134 1.78 24.61 -19.24
N ILE A 135 2.16 24.58 -17.95
CA ILE A 135 1.64 25.50 -16.92
C ILE A 135 2.78 26.27 -16.26
#